data_AF-A0A949BIN1-F1
#
_entry.id   AF-A0A949BIN1-F1
#
_cell.length_a   1.000
_cell.length_b   1.000
_cell.length_c   1.000
_cell.angle_alpha   90.00
_cell.angle_beta   90.00
_cell.angle_gamma   90.00
#
_symmetry.space_group_name_H-M   'P 1'
#
loop_
_entity.id
_entity.type
_entity.pdbx_description
1 polymer ?
#
loop_
_entity_poly.entity_id
_entity_poly.type
_entity_poly.pdbx_seq_one_letter_code
_entity_poly.pdbx_strand_id
1 'polypeptide(L)'
;MEKNRHRHLVRSAIFFITLICLLSNNGCAPTYPKERLAQSVEDVCKKEYNVDVQAKVIGKMIVVFIPLQELFDEKLDILPEAVEKIENVILTTSRVLFSTDAKVDFYMIIAADIKITSAELVLVRYLDDVYKFMHGWIKRDDYRQRVLWRVNFNPKLLQELEFDFEVKEMILPNFLAEQIAQRLNVILESSVVYKLKVKGDYDTEKQQFKFSLIAPVPPRFEKIYVPIILNQAQKIISEYKFNDYAEVAVQNQLLRNKVVIAKEKLIEYRNVNIDNLLTLPAY
;
A
#
# COMPACT_ATOMS: atom_id res chain seq x y z
N MET A 1 14.17 62.06 39.80
CA MET A 1 13.31 60.86 39.61
C MET A 1 13.32 60.32 38.17
N GLU A 2 13.65 61.12 37.16
CA GLU A 2 13.63 60.73 35.73
C GLU A 2 14.63 59.63 35.34
N LYS A 3 15.84 59.65 35.90
CA LYS A 3 16.93 58.70 35.56
C LYS A 3 16.63 57.24 35.92
N ASN A 4 15.80 57.00 36.93
CA ASN A 4 15.37 55.64 37.31
C ASN A 4 14.27 55.11 36.37
N ARG A 5 13.39 55.97 35.86
CA ARG A 5 12.31 55.57 34.95
C ARG A 5 12.85 55.02 33.62
N HIS A 6 13.91 55.65 33.11
CA HIS A 6 14.56 55.23 31.86
C HIS A 6 15.24 53.85 32.00
N ARG A 7 15.85 53.56 33.16
CA ARG A 7 16.48 52.26 33.46
C ARG A 7 15.45 51.13 33.61
N HIS A 8 14.27 51.41 34.15
CA HIS A 8 13.19 50.41 34.23
C HIS A 8 12.56 50.11 32.87
N LEU A 9 12.38 51.12 32.01
CA LEU A 9 11.89 50.95 30.63
C LEU A 9 12.84 50.12 29.77
N VAL A 10 14.15 50.37 29.85
CA VAL A 10 15.17 49.60 29.12
C VAL A 10 15.23 48.15 29.64
N ARG A 11 15.11 47.92 30.95
CA ARG A 11 15.07 46.57 31.53
C ARG A 11 13.81 45.78 31.13
N SER A 12 12.64 46.41 31.11
CA SER A 12 11.40 45.78 30.63
C SER A 12 11.43 45.48 29.13
N ALA A 13 11.99 46.39 28.33
CA ALA A 13 12.13 46.19 26.88
C ALA A 13 13.08 45.04 26.55
N ILE A 14 14.23 44.94 27.25
CA ILE A 14 15.15 43.82 27.11
C ILE A 14 14.46 42.50 27.47
N PHE A 15 13.73 42.44 28.59
CA PHE A 15 13.02 41.24 29.02
C PHE A 15 11.94 40.78 28.02
N PHE A 16 11.20 41.71 27.42
CA PHE A 16 10.22 41.40 26.38
C PHE A 16 10.87 40.91 25.08
N ILE A 17 12.02 41.47 24.70
CA ILE A 17 12.77 41.02 23.51
C ILE A 17 13.35 39.61 23.74
N THR A 18 13.90 39.30 24.92
CA THR A 18 14.35 37.94 25.22
C THR A 18 13.20 36.94 25.26
N LEU A 19 12.03 37.32 25.77
CA LEU A 19 10.85 36.44 25.79
C LEU A 19 10.32 36.15 24.37
N ILE A 20 10.33 37.14 23.48
CA ILE A 20 9.95 36.97 22.07
C ILE A 20 10.99 36.13 21.30
N CYS A 21 12.29 36.29 21.59
CA CYS A 21 13.35 35.45 21.01
C CYS A 21 13.29 34.00 21.48
N LEU A 22 12.85 33.73 22.71
CA LEU A 22 12.65 32.37 23.23
C LEU A 22 11.42 31.67 22.64
N LEU A 23 10.43 32.43 22.14
CA LEU A 23 9.22 31.91 21.51
C LEU A 23 9.36 31.74 19.98
N SER A 24 10.46 32.18 19.36
CA SER A 24 10.57 32.29 17.90
C SER A 24 11.46 31.25 17.21
N ASN A 25 12.04 30.26 17.91
CA ASN A 25 12.87 29.24 17.25
C ASN A 25 12.80 27.88 17.94
N ASN A 26 11.74 27.14 17.66
CA ASN A 26 11.76 25.69 17.40
C ASN A 26 10.36 25.32 16.88
N GLY A 27 10.00 25.83 15.70
CA GLY A 27 8.99 25.13 14.91
C GLY A 27 9.48 23.68 14.80
N CYS A 28 8.67 22.73 15.28
CA CYS A 28 9.07 21.34 15.46
C CYS A 28 9.64 20.80 14.14
N ALA A 29 10.96 20.73 14.03
CA ALA A 29 11.61 20.21 12.83
C ALA A 29 11.24 18.72 12.71
N PRO A 30 11.09 18.20 11.48
CA PRO A 30 10.81 16.78 11.30
C PRO A 30 11.90 15.95 11.98
N THR A 31 11.50 14.94 12.75
CA THR A 31 12.43 14.01 13.40
C THR A 31 13.27 13.29 12.35
N TYR A 32 12.69 13.00 11.19
CA TYR A 32 13.35 12.34 10.07
C TYR A 32 13.24 13.20 8.80
N PRO A 33 14.23 14.08 8.53
CA PRO A 33 14.22 14.92 7.34
C PRO A 33 14.19 14.11 6.04
N LYS A 34 13.47 14.60 5.02
CA LYS A 34 13.30 13.93 3.73
C LYS A 34 14.62 13.54 3.05
N GLU A 35 15.69 14.33 3.23
CA GLU A 35 17.02 14.08 2.62
C GLU A 35 17.68 12.82 3.16
N ARG A 36 17.28 12.37 4.36
CA ARG A 36 17.83 11.18 5.04
C ARG A 36 16.75 10.16 5.33
N LEU A 37 15.62 10.20 4.62
CA LEU A 37 14.47 9.36 4.94
C LEU A 37 14.82 7.86 4.86
N ALA A 38 15.45 7.42 3.78
CA ALA A 38 15.88 6.03 3.60
C ALA A 38 16.85 5.59 4.71
N GLN A 39 17.92 6.38 4.92
CA GLN A 39 18.89 6.14 5.99
C GLN A 39 18.24 6.07 7.37
N SER A 40 17.25 6.93 7.64
CA SER A 40 16.54 6.95 8.92
C SER A 40 15.77 5.66 9.18
N VAL A 41 15.20 5.04 8.14
CA VAL A 41 14.55 3.73 8.28
C VAL A 41 15.59 2.66 8.60
N GLU A 42 16.69 2.62 7.85
CA GLU A 42 17.78 1.67 8.06
C GLU A 42 18.37 1.77 9.47
N ASP A 43 18.71 2.99 9.90
CA ASP A 43 19.30 3.28 11.21
C ASP A 43 18.40 2.84 12.35
N VAL A 44 17.09 3.11 12.25
CA VAL A 44 16.13 2.74 13.30
C VAL A 44 15.92 1.24 13.35
N CYS A 45 15.75 0.58 12.19
CA CYS A 45 15.62 -0.88 12.12
C CYS A 45 16.84 -1.57 12.73
N LYS A 46 18.05 -1.11 12.42
CA LYS A 46 19.28 -1.66 12.97
C LYS A 46 19.42 -1.39 14.47
N LYS A 47 19.17 -0.16 14.90
CA LYS A 47 19.39 0.27 16.30
C LYS A 47 18.40 -0.35 17.28
N GLU A 48 17.12 -0.43 16.91
CA GLU A 48 16.07 -0.87 17.85
C GLU A 48 15.80 -2.37 17.80
N TYR A 49 15.98 -2.99 16.64
CA TYR A 49 15.57 -4.37 16.40
C TYR A 49 16.69 -5.26 15.85
N ASN A 50 17.90 -4.72 15.63
CA ASN A 50 19.02 -5.42 15.01
C ASN A 50 18.65 -6.10 13.67
N VAL A 51 17.80 -5.44 12.88
CA VAL A 51 17.41 -5.92 11.54
C VAL A 51 18.16 -5.08 10.50
N ASP A 52 19.03 -5.72 9.74
CA ASP A 52 19.71 -5.11 8.60
C ASP A 52 18.75 -5.04 7.42
N VAL A 53 18.48 -3.82 6.95
CA VAL A 53 17.59 -3.53 5.82
C VAL A 53 18.27 -2.56 4.86
N GLN A 54 17.78 -2.50 3.63
CA GLN A 54 18.16 -1.49 2.64
C GLN A 54 16.91 -0.73 2.24
N ALA A 55 16.97 0.61 2.23
CA ALA A 55 15.83 1.44 1.89
C ALA A 55 16.15 2.37 0.70
N LYS A 56 15.16 2.59 -0.18
CA LYS A 56 15.25 3.60 -1.24
C LYS A 56 13.94 4.36 -1.38
N VAL A 57 14.05 5.64 -1.71
CA VAL A 57 12.91 6.48 -2.09
C VAL A 57 12.76 6.45 -3.61
N ILE A 58 11.57 6.09 -4.10
CA ILE A 58 11.22 6.01 -5.51
C ILE A 58 9.95 6.83 -5.71
N GLY A 59 10.08 8.04 -6.28
CA GLY A 59 8.98 8.99 -6.38
C GLY A 59 8.39 9.31 -5.01
N LYS A 60 7.10 9.03 -4.81
CA LYS A 60 6.38 9.17 -3.53
C LYS A 60 6.25 7.85 -2.77
N MET A 61 7.11 6.89 -3.03
CA MET A 61 7.13 5.61 -2.34
C MET A 61 8.49 5.40 -1.66
N ILE A 62 8.49 4.81 -0.48
CA ILE A 62 9.70 4.20 0.09
C ILE A 62 9.64 2.68 -0.05
N VAL A 63 10.74 2.08 -0.51
CA VAL A 63 10.90 0.63 -0.58
C VAL A 63 11.90 0.22 0.48
N VAL A 64 11.58 -0.81 1.25
CA VAL A 64 12.43 -1.38 2.28
C VAL A 64 12.64 -2.86 1.97
N PHE A 65 13.88 -3.23 1.71
CA PHE A 65 14.30 -4.59 1.42
C PHE A 65 14.88 -5.23 2.68
N ILE A 66 14.37 -6.42 3.02
CA ILE A 66 14.75 -7.20 4.19
C ILE A 66 15.34 -8.54 3.69
N PRO A 67 16.67 -8.67 3.62
CA PRO A 67 17.29 -9.96 3.34
C PRO A 67 17.15 -10.88 4.57
N LEU A 68 16.51 -12.04 4.39
CA LEU A 68 16.29 -13.02 5.45
C LEU A 68 16.93 -14.35 5.09
N GLN A 69 17.64 -14.95 6.04
CA GLN A 69 18.24 -16.27 5.85
C GLN A 69 17.18 -17.36 5.64
N GLU A 70 16.05 -17.24 6.34
CA GLU A 70 14.94 -18.19 6.27
C GLU A 70 13.64 -17.37 6.41
N LEU A 71 12.85 -17.32 5.34
CA LEU A 71 11.53 -16.67 5.34
C LEU A 71 10.41 -17.70 5.50
N PHE A 72 10.57 -18.86 4.85
CA PHE A 72 9.59 -19.92 4.79
C PHE A 72 10.13 -21.21 5.40
N ASP A 73 9.24 -22.01 5.98
CA ASP A 73 9.54 -23.39 6.37
C ASP A 73 9.41 -24.36 5.18
N GLU A 74 9.63 -25.65 5.42
CA GLU A 74 9.50 -26.71 4.40
C GLU A 74 8.09 -26.83 3.80
N LYS A 75 7.06 -26.28 4.46
CA LYS A 75 5.66 -26.26 4.02
C LYS A 75 5.26 -24.97 3.33
N LEU A 76 6.21 -24.05 3.14
CA LEU A 76 6.00 -22.70 2.62
C LEU A 76 5.16 -21.80 3.55
N ASP A 77 5.09 -22.13 4.83
CA ASP A 77 4.53 -21.24 5.85
C ASP A 77 5.62 -20.25 6.30
N ILE A 78 5.24 -19.00 6.58
CA ILE A 78 6.19 -17.96 7.01
C ILE A 78 6.67 -18.30 8.43
N LEU A 79 8.00 -18.31 8.63
CA LEU A 79 8.59 -18.60 9.93
C LEU A 79 8.26 -17.50 10.97
N PRO A 80 7.96 -17.85 12.24
CA PRO A 80 7.62 -16.86 13.26
C PRO A 80 8.69 -15.78 13.46
N GLU A 81 9.98 -16.14 13.39
CA GLU A 81 11.09 -15.18 13.49
C GLU A 81 11.09 -14.19 12.31
N ALA A 82 10.77 -14.67 11.11
CA ALA A 82 10.65 -13.82 9.93
C ALA A 82 9.45 -12.86 10.07
N VAL A 83 8.31 -13.34 10.59
CA VAL A 83 7.14 -12.50 10.90
C VAL A 83 7.53 -11.38 11.86
N GLU A 84 8.22 -11.69 12.96
CA GLU A 84 8.64 -10.68 13.95
C GLU A 84 9.53 -9.60 13.32
N LYS A 85 10.52 -9.99 12.50
CA LYS A 85 11.38 -9.04 11.78
C LYS A 85 10.58 -8.15 10.82
N ILE A 86 9.64 -8.73 10.07
CA ILE A 86 8.78 -7.98 9.14
C ILE A 86 7.88 -7.01 9.92
N GLU A 87 7.30 -7.42 11.04
CA GLU A 87 6.47 -6.56 11.89
C GLU A 87 7.26 -5.39 12.50
N ASN A 88 8.48 -5.63 12.95
CA ASN A 88 9.38 -4.60 13.47
C ASN A 88 9.75 -3.57 12.39
N VAL A 89 10.03 -4.01 11.16
CA VAL A 89 10.30 -3.12 10.02
C VAL A 89 9.05 -2.34 9.61
N ILE A 90 7.88 -2.99 9.59
CA ILE A 90 6.57 -2.35 9.38
C ILE A 90 6.35 -1.20 10.37
N LEU A 91 6.55 -1.46 11.66
CA LEU A 91 6.29 -0.50 12.73
C LEU A 91 7.27 0.68 12.62
N THR A 92 8.55 0.37 12.45
CA THR A 92 9.63 1.34 12.28
C THR A 92 9.38 2.25 11.08
N THR A 93 9.12 1.66 9.91
CA THR A 93 8.88 2.40 8.67
C THR A 93 7.67 3.33 8.83
N SER A 94 6.57 2.85 9.42
CA SER A 94 5.39 3.67 9.69
C SER A 94 5.71 4.85 10.62
N ARG A 95 6.48 4.62 11.69
CA ARG A 95 6.87 5.67 12.64
C ARG A 95 7.74 6.75 12.00
N VAL A 96 8.70 6.34 11.17
CA VAL A 96 9.57 7.25 10.43
C VAL A 96 8.74 8.10 9.46
N LEU A 97 7.86 7.46 8.69
CA LEU A 97 6.99 8.13 7.73
C LEU A 97 5.96 9.08 8.35
N PHE A 98 5.53 8.83 9.60
CA PHE A 98 4.67 9.78 10.31
C PHE A 98 5.41 10.97 10.92
N SER A 99 6.74 10.92 10.97
CA SER A 99 7.56 11.97 11.59
C SER A 99 8.56 12.60 10.60
N THR A 100 8.28 12.49 9.30
CA THR A 100 9.06 13.09 8.21
C THR A 100 8.30 14.25 7.55
N ASP A 101 9.03 15.13 6.90
CA ASP A 101 8.51 16.17 6.00
C ASP A 101 8.44 15.72 4.54
N ALA A 102 8.85 14.49 4.23
CA ALA A 102 8.74 13.90 2.90
C ALA A 102 7.27 13.66 2.50
N LYS A 103 6.95 13.89 1.22
CA LYS A 103 5.64 13.56 0.64
C LYS A 103 5.65 12.11 0.14
N VAL A 104 5.32 11.19 1.04
CA VAL A 104 5.23 9.76 0.74
C VAL A 104 3.77 9.31 0.77
N ASP A 105 3.31 8.69 -0.31
CA ASP A 105 1.96 8.15 -0.43
C ASP A 105 1.95 6.64 -0.11
N PHE A 106 3.05 5.94 -0.41
CA PHE A 106 3.16 4.48 -0.24
C PHE A 106 4.45 4.05 0.45
N TYR A 107 4.41 2.89 1.08
CA TYR A 107 5.62 2.14 1.30
C TYR A 107 5.46 0.67 0.92
N MET A 108 6.58 0.10 0.47
CA MET A 108 6.69 -1.28 0.06
C MET A 108 7.75 -1.96 0.92
N ILE A 109 7.42 -3.15 1.43
CA ILE A 109 8.37 -4.00 2.13
C ILE A 109 8.56 -5.26 1.30
N ILE A 110 9.81 -5.60 1.03
CA ILE A 110 10.20 -6.79 0.29
C ILE A 110 11.06 -7.63 1.22
N ALA A 111 10.47 -8.67 1.79
CA ALA A 111 11.19 -9.66 2.57
C ALA A 111 11.59 -10.81 1.66
N ALA A 112 12.87 -11.09 1.57
CA ALA A 112 13.43 -12.03 0.61
C ALA A 112 14.15 -13.19 1.30
N ASP A 113 13.83 -14.41 0.90
CA ASP A 113 14.61 -15.59 1.23
C ASP A 113 15.84 -15.67 0.32
N ILE A 114 16.98 -15.25 0.85
CA ILE A 114 18.25 -15.17 0.11
C ILE A 114 19.03 -16.49 0.11
N LYS A 115 18.53 -17.55 0.78
CA LYS A 115 19.30 -18.78 1.00
C LYS A 115 18.64 -20.02 0.41
N ILE A 116 17.32 -20.17 0.55
CA ILE A 116 16.63 -21.43 0.23
C ILE A 116 15.79 -21.28 -1.04
N THR A 117 14.78 -20.41 -1.01
CA THR A 117 13.70 -20.48 -2.00
C THR A 117 13.78 -19.43 -3.10
N SER A 118 14.57 -18.35 -2.93
CA SER A 118 14.50 -17.14 -3.76
C SER A 118 13.12 -16.47 -3.78
N ALA A 119 12.24 -16.86 -2.85
CA ALA A 119 10.91 -16.32 -2.73
C ALA A 119 10.95 -14.97 -2.02
N GLU A 120 10.11 -14.06 -2.49
CA GLU A 120 9.94 -12.73 -1.93
C GLU A 120 8.49 -12.58 -1.45
N LEU A 121 8.32 -12.14 -0.21
CA LEU A 121 7.06 -11.60 0.27
C LEU A 121 7.08 -10.07 0.08
N VAL A 122 6.21 -9.58 -0.78
CA VAL A 122 6.06 -8.15 -1.06
C VAL A 122 4.76 -7.64 -0.43
N LEU A 123 4.89 -6.63 0.42
CA LEU A 123 3.78 -5.93 1.04
C LEU A 123 3.76 -4.50 0.52
N VAL A 124 2.61 -4.01 0.05
CA VAL A 124 2.43 -2.59 -0.31
C VAL A 124 1.33 -1.97 0.52
N ARG A 125 1.64 -0.83 1.15
CA ARG A 125 0.74 -0.14 2.08
C ARG A 125 0.58 1.32 1.65
N TYR A 126 -0.68 1.75 1.55
CA TYR A 126 -1.04 3.15 1.34
C TYR A 126 -1.01 3.90 2.68
N LEU A 127 -0.22 4.97 2.77
CA LEU A 127 0.09 5.62 4.05
C LEU A 127 -1.16 6.20 4.73
N ASP A 128 -2.10 6.74 3.97
CA ASP A 128 -3.37 7.25 4.50
C ASP A 128 -4.25 6.14 5.10
N ASP A 129 -4.22 4.92 4.56
CA ASP A 129 -4.87 3.77 5.22
C ASP A 129 -4.17 3.39 6.52
N VAL A 130 -2.83 3.46 6.58
CA VAL A 130 -2.10 3.25 7.84
C VAL A 130 -2.52 4.29 8.87
N TYR A 131 -2.60 5.56 8.46
CA TYR A 131 -3.04 6.65 9.32
C TYR A 131 -4.47 6.42 9.84
N LYS A 132 -5.43 6.12 8.94
CA LYS A 132 -6.81 5.77 9.30
C LYS A 132 -6.88 4.61 10.29
N PHE A 133 -6.08 3.57 10.07
CA PHE A 133 -6.05 2.41 10.95
C PHE A 133 -5.51 2.76 12.34
N MET A 134 -4.40 3.49 12.41
CA MET A 134 -3.79 3.92 13.68
C MET A 134 -4.71 4.84 14.50
N HIS A 135 -5.56 5.62 13.84
CA HIS A 135 -6.57 6.48 14.48
C HIS A 135 -7.92 5.78 14.74
N GLY A 136 -8.03 4.48 14.42
CA GLY A 136 -9.24 3.69 14.63
C GLY A 136 -10.40 4.04 13.69
N TRP A 137 -10.14 4.75 12.59
CA TRP A 137 -11.17 5.11 11.59
C TRP A 137 -11.56 3.93 10.70
N ILE A 138 -10.69 2.94 10.56
CA ILE A 138 -10.97 1.67 9.90
C ILE A 138 -10.64 0.50 10.83
N LYS A 139 -11.44 -0.56 10.74
CA LYS A 139 -11.27 -1.77 11.56
C LYS A 139 -10.04 -2.55 11.10
N ARG A 140 -9.47 -3.37 11.98
CA ARG A 140 -8.32 -4.24 11.68
C ARG A 140 -8.55 -5.14 10.47
N ASP A 141 -9.71 -5.77 10.35
CA ASP A 141 -9.97 -6.69 9.24
C ASP A 141 -10.15 -5.97 7.90
N ASP A 142 -10.78 -4.79 7.92
CA ASP A 142 -10.84 -3.94 6.72
C ASP A 142 -9.43 -3.47 6.33
N TYR A 143 -8.64 -3.03 7.30
CA TYR A 143 -7.25 -2.65 7.09
C TYR A 143 -6.41 -3.77 6.45
N ARG A 144 -6.52 -4.99 6.98
CA ARG A 144 -5.84 -6.18 6.44
C ARG A 144 -6.18 -6.44 4.98
N GLN A 145 -7.44 -6.24 4.59
CA GLN A 145 -7.88 -6.40 3.20
C GLN A 145 -7.41 -5.28 2.25
N ARG A 146 -6.90 -4.16 2.78
CA ARG A 146 -6.38 -3.03 1.98
C ARG A 146 -4.89 -3.17 1.66
N VAL A 147 -4.14 -3.89 2.48
CA VAL A 147 -2.73 -4.19 2.23
C VAL A 147 -2.62 -5.11 1.02
N LEU A 148 -1.75 -4.77 0.07
CA LEU A 148 -1.43 -5.66 -1.04
C LEU A 148 -0.37 -6.65 -0.59
N TRP A 149 -0.61 -7.93 -0.87
CA TRP A 149 0.31 -9.02 -0.58
C TRP A 149 0.66 -9.73 -1.89
N ARG A 150 1.95 -9.89 -2.16
CA ARG A 150 2.43 -10.68 -3.29
C ARG A 150 3.51 -11.64 -2.83
N VAL A 151 3.50 -12.83 -3.43
CA VAL A 151 4.64 -13.74 -3.37
C VAL A 151 5.24 -13.78 -4.76
N ASN A 152 6.49 -13.35 -4.87
CA ASN A 152 7.25 -13.43 -6.11
C ASN A 152 8.38 -14.45 -5.95
N PHE A 153 8.95 -14.87 -7.07
CA PHE A 153 10.17 -15.66 -7.11
C PHE A 153 11.18 -14.92 -7.96
N ASN A 154 12.34 -14.61 -7.38
CA ASN A 154 13.40 -13.90 -8.05
C ASN A 154 14.72 -14.65 -7.85
N PRO A 155 15.08 -15.54 -8.79
CA PRO A 155 16.27 -16.38 -8.67
C PRO A 155 17.59 -15.60 -8.49
N LYS A 156 17.63 -14.32 -8.86
CA LYS A 156 18.83 -13.47 -8.72
C LYS A 156 19.20 -13.21 -7.26
N LEU A 157 18.23 -13.25 -6.34
CA LEU A 157 18.45 -12.99 -4.91
C LEU A 157 19.31 -14.05 -4.20
N LEU A 158 19.47 -15.24 -4.79
CA LEU A 158 20.37 -16.26 -4.24
C LEU A 158 21.86 -15.92 -4.43
N GLN A 159 22.15 -14.92 -5.27
CA GLN A 159 23.51 -14.54 -5.65
C GLN A 159 23.85 -13.10 -5.24
N GLU A 160 22.84 -12.23 -5.11
CA GLU A 160 23.01 -10.80 -4.82
C GLU A 160 22.21 -10.42 -3.57
N LEU A 161 22.92 -9.98 -2.52
CA LEU A 161 22.34 -9.48 -1.26
C LEU A 161 21.95 -7.99 -1.33
N GLU A 162 22.26 -7.35 -2.44
CA GLU A 162 22.04 -5.92 -2.64
C GLU A 162 20.71 -5.66 -3.34
N PHE A 163 20.04 -4.60 -2.89
CA PHE A 163 18.78 -4.14 -3.44
C PHE A 163 19.02 -3.42 -4.79
N ASP A 164 19.38 -4.17 -5.84
CA ASP A 164 19.66 -3.64 -7.19
C ASP A 164 18.61 -4.01 -8.25
N PHE A 165 17.42 -4.44 -7.83
CA PHE A 165 16.34 -4.76 -8.76
C PHE A 165 15.40 -3.56 -9.01
N GLU A 166 14.87 -3.51 -10.23
CA GLU A 166 13.99 -2.44 -10.68
C GLU A 166 12.62 -2.53 -10.00
N VAL A 167 12.31 -1.55 -9.15
CA VAL A 167 10.99 -1.40 -8.54
C VAL A 167 10.30 -0.19 -9.14
N LYS A 168 9.11 -0.39 -9.71
CA LYS A 168 8.28 0.70 -10.23
C LYS A 168 7.57 1.41 -9.09
N GLU A 169 7.47 2.74 -9.19
CA GLU A 169 6.67 3.55 -8.27
C GLU A 169 5.22 3.04 -8.23
N MET A 170 4.69 2.87 -7.02
CA MET A 170 3.28 2.62 -6.81
C MET A 170 2.52 3.94 -6.83
N ILE A 171 1.52 4.04 -7.70
CA ILE A 171 0.55 5.14 -7.73
C ILE A 171 -0.83 4.65 -7.31
N LEU A 172 -1.67 5.56 -6.80
CA LEU A 172 -3.00 5.22 -6.29
C LEU A 172 -3.86 4.38 -7.26
N PRO A 173 -4.02 4.70 -8.55
CA PRO A 173 -4.86 3.88 -9.42
C PRO A 173 -4.33 2.46 -9.63
N ASN A 174 -3.01 2.27 -9.71
CA ASN A 174 -2.40 0.93 -9.78
C ASN A 174 -2.68 0.15 -8.50
N PHE A 175 -2.50 0.79 -7.35
CA PHE A 175 -2.81 0.20 -6.04
C PHE A 175 -4.28 -0.22 -5.94
N LEU A 176 -5.21 0.63 -6.38
CA LEU A 176 -6.64 0.32 -6.37
C LEU A 176 -6.97 -0.85 -7.31
N ALA A 177 -6.42 -0.87 -8.52
CA ALA A 177 -6.64 -1.97 -9.47
C ALA A 177 -6.20 -3.31 -8.88
N GLU A 178 -5.03 -3.34 -8.24
CA GLU A 178 -4.52 -4.55 -7.59
C GLU A 178 -5.31 -4.92 -6.33
N GLN A 179 -5.72 -3.94 -5.52
CA GLN A 179 -6.51 -4.20 -4.31
C GLN A 179 -7.88 -4.79 -4.68
N ILE A 180 -8.51 -4.26 -5.73
CA ILE A 180 -9.77 -4.80 -6.28
C ILE A 180 -9.55 -6.25 -6.71
N ALA A 181 -8.51 -6.53 -7.49
CA ALA A 181 -8.20 -7.89 -7.94
C ALA A 181 -7.90 -8.86 -6.79
N GLN A 182 -7.13 -8.44 -5.79
CA GLN A 182 -6.83 -9.26 -4.60
C GLN A 182 -8.11 -9.63 -3.85
N ARG A 183 -8.98 -8.65 -3.59
CA ARG A 183 -10.26 -8.89 -2.90
C ARG A 183 -11.20 -9.77 -3.74
N LEU A 184 -11.21 -9.59 -5.06
CA LEU A 184 -11.96 -10.46 -5.97
C LEU A 184 -11.45 -11.91 -5.94
N ASN A 185 -10.14 -12.12 -5.88
CA ASN A 185 -9.58 -13.46 -5.79
C ASN A 185 -10.02 -14.17 -4.52
N VAL A 186 -10.08 -13.48 -3.37
CA VAL A 186 -10.63 -14.07 -2.13
C VAL A 186 -12.11 -14.44 -2.29
N ILE A 187 -12.92 -13.55 -2.87
CA ILE A 187 -14.36 -13.79 -3.08
C ILE A 187 -14.56 -15.01 -3.99
N LEU A 188 -13.84 -15.06 -5.10
CA LEU A 188 -14.00 -16.12 -6.11
C LEU A 188 -13.38 -17.44 -5.65
N GLU A 189 -12.21 -17.45 -4.99
CA GLU A 189 -11.59 -18.67 -4.44
C GLU A 189 -12.44 -19.30 -3.34
N SER A 190 -13.18 -18.50 -2.55
CA SER A 190 -14.08 -19.04 -1.53
C SER A 190 -15.26 -19.83 -2.12
N SER A 191 -15.56 -19.63 -3.41
CA SER A 191 -16.57 -20.41 -4.10
C SER A 191 -16.00 -21.78 -4.51
N VAL A 192 -16.63 -22.85 -4.03
CA VAL A 192 -16.25 -24.24 -4.36
C VAL A 192 -16.27 -24.50 -5.88
N VAL A 193 -17.02 -23.68 -6.62
CA VAL A 193 -17.27 -23.82 -8.06
C VAL A 193 -16.26 -23.05 -8.92
N TYR A 194 -15.63 -21.98 -8.42
CA TYR A 194 -14.89 -21.01 -9.27
C TYR A 194 -13.46 -20.72 -8.78
N LYS A 195 -12.50 -21.61 -9.09
CA LYS A 195 -11.06 -21.31 -8.91
C LYS A 195 -10.52 -20.40 -10.02
N LEU A 196 -10.92 -19.13 -10.02
CA LEU A 196 -10.53 -18.15 -11.01
C LEU A 196 -9.60 -17.10 -10.42
N LYS A 197 -8.56 -16.74 -11.19
CA LYS A 197 -7.64 -15.66 -10.85
C LYS A 197 -7.91 -14.44 -11.70
N VAL A 198 -8.27 -13.34 -11.04
CA VAL A 198 -8.41 -12.00 -11.61
C VAL A 198 -7.08 -11.26 -11.48
N LYS A 199 -6.66 -10.63 -12.58
CA LYS A 199 -5.58 -9.64 -12.61
C LYS A 199 -6.18 -8.25 -12.79
N GLY A 200 -5.75 -7.29 -11.99
CA GLY A 200 -6.11 -5.89 -12.11
C GLY A 200 -4.92 -5.08 -12.60
N ASP A 201 -5.19 -4.11 -13.47
CA ASP A 201 -4.22 -3.17 -14.02
C ASP A 201 -4.90 -1.81 -14.25
N TYR A 202 -4.10 -0.76 -14.38
CA TYR A 202 -4.60 0.57 -14.73
C TYR A 202 -3.81 1.17 -15.89
N ASP A 203 -4.51 1.38 -17.01
CA ASP A 203 -3.97 2.02 -18.20
C ASP A 203 -4.01 3.54 -17.99
N THR A 204 -2.83 4.14 -17.75
CA THR A 204 -2.71 5.58 -17.45
C THR A 204 -3.06 6.45 -18.66
N GLU A 205 -2.76 5.98 -19.88
CA GLU A 205 -3.05 6.74 -21.11
C GLU A 205 -4.56 6.82 -21.37
N LYS A 206 -5.27 5.71 -21.16
CA LYS A 206 -6.73 5.63 -21.35
C LYS A 206 -7.52 5.97 -20.10
N GLN A 207 -6.84 6.16 -18.97
CA GLN A 207 -7.43 6.28 -17.65
C GLN A 207 -8.43 5.14 -17.37
N GLN A 208 -8.04 3.91 -17.70
CA GLN A 208 -8.92 2.74 -17.67
C GLN A 208 -8.47 1.74 -16.61
N PHE A 209 -9.39 1.37 -15.70
CA PHE A 209 -9.21 0.15 -14.90
C PHE A 209 -9.46 -1.07 -15.78
N LYS A 210 -8.54 -2.03 -15.78
CA LYS A 210 -8.64 -3.25 -16.57
C LYS A 210 -8.54 -4.48 -15.67
N PHE A 211 -9.59 -5.30 -15.70
CA PHE A 211 -9.65 -6.57 -14.99
C PHE A 211 -9.67 -7.71 -16.00
N SER A 212 -8.73 -8.64 -15.86
CA SER A 212 -8.59 -9.79 -16.77
C SER A 212 -8.72 -11.10 -16.01
N LEU A 213 -9.45 -12.06 -16.57
CA LEU A 213 -9.58 -13.41 -16.05
C LEU A 213 -9.69 -14.44 -17.18
N ILE A 214 -9.50 -15.72 -16.86
CA ILE A 214 -9.71 -16.85 -17.77
C ILE A 214 -10.96 -17.58 -17.31
N ALA A 215 -12.13 -17.27 -17.90
CA ALA A 215 -13.37 -17.95 -17.57
C ALA A 215 -13.74 -18.94 -18.69
N PRO A 216 -13.75 -20.27 -18.43
CA PRO A 216 -13.96 -21.28 -19.46
C PRO A 216 -15.40 -21.38 -19.98
N VAL A 217 -16.38 -20.83 -19.25
CA VAL A 217 -17.81 -20.93 -19.57
C VAL A 217 -18.37 -19.56 -20.01
N PRO A 218 -18.62 -19.32 -21.32
CA PRO A 218 -18.96 -18.00 -21.86
C PRO A 218 -20.18 -17.29 -21.22
N PRO A 219 -21.35 -17.95 -21.04
CA PRO A 219 -22.52 -17.27 -20.48
C PRO A 219 -22.34 -16.75 -19.05
N ARG A 220 -21.38 -17.31 -18.30
CA ARG A 220 -21.08 -16.89 -16.92
C ARG A 220 -20.24 -15.64 -16.85
N PHE A 221 -19.42 -15.38 -17.87
CA PHE A 221 -18.59 -14.20 -17.89
C PHE A 221 -19.44 -12.94 -17.76
N GLU A 222 -20.45 -12.78 -18.61
CA GLU A 222 -21.28 -11.58 -18.62
C GLU A 222 -22.30 -11.55 -17.49
N LYS A 223 -22.88 -12.70 -17.11
CA LYS A 223 -23.97 -12.75 -16.11
C LYS A 223 -23.50 -12.80 -14.66
N ILE A 224 -22.29 -13.30 -14.40
CA ILE A 224 -21.79 -13.54 -13.05
C ILE A 224 -20.53 -12.71 -12.80
N TYR A 225 -19.46 -12.95 -13.55
CA TYR A 225 -18.16 -12.35 -13.23
C TYR A 225 -18.13 -10.85 -13.49
N VAL A 226 -18.68 -10.38 -14.60
CA VAL A 226 -18.74 -8.94 -14.92
C VAL A 226 -19.47 -8.16 -13.81
N PRO A 227 -20.69 -8.51 -13.38
CA PRO A 227 -21.36 -7.81 -12.27
C PRO A 227 -20.59 -7.83 -10.96
N ILE A 228 -19.98 -8.96 -10.58
CA ILE A 228 -19.19 -9.07 -9.33
C ILE A 228 -17.96 -8.15 -9.40
N ILE A 229 -17.22 -8.18 -10.51
CA ILE A 229 -16.02 -7.36 -10.70
C ILE A 229 -16.37 -5.88 -10.70
N LEU A 230 -17.43 -5.48 -11.41
CA LEU A 230 -17.87 -4.09 -11.48
C LEU A 230 -18.43 -3.59 -10.15
N ASN A 231 -19.15 -4.43 -9.39
CA ASN A 231 -19.58 -4.09 -8.04
C ASN A 231 -18.39 -3.79 -7.12
N GLN A 232 -17.39 -4.67 -7.14
CA GLN A 232 -16.22 -4.51 -6.28
C GLN A 232 -15.36 -3.31 -6.70
N ALA A 233 -15.21 -3.07 -8.00
CA ALA A 233 -14.55 -1.88 -8.53
C ALA A 233 -15.28 -0.60 -8.11
N GLN A 234 -16.61 -0.54 -8.30
CA GLN A 234 -17.45 0.58 -7.88
C GLN A 234 -17.24 0.89 -6.39
N LYS A 235 -17.35 -0.13 -5.54
CA LYS A 235 -17.24 0.00 -4.09
C LYS A 235 -15.90 0.61 -3.70
N ILE A 236 -14.79 0.00 -4.14
CA ILE A 236 -13.45 0.41 -3.74
C ILE A 236 -13.08 1.76 -4.33
N ILE A 237 -13.30 2.00 -5.63
CA ILE A 237 -12.98 3.29 -6.25
C ILE A 237 -13.72 4.44 -5.52
N SER A 238 -14.99 4.24 -5.17
CA SER A 238 -15.77 5.24 -4.44
C SER A 238 -15.30 5.47 -3.01
N GLU A 239 -14.82 4.42 -2.33
CA GLU A 239 -14.29 4.47 -0.97
C GLU A 239 -13.02 5.34 -0.86
N TYR A 240 -12.15 5.26 -1.87
CA TYR A 240 -10.96 6.12 -1.97
C TYR A 240 -11.25 7.47 -2.61
N LYS A 241 -12.51 7.73 -3.00
CA LYS A 241 -12.94 8.95 -3.71
C LYS A 241 -12.09 9.24 -4.96
N PHE A 242 -11.61 8.17 -5.61
CA PHE A 242 -10.75 8.29 -6.77
C PHE A 242 -11.60 8.63 -8.00
N ASN A 243 -11.25 9.71 -8.70
CA ASN A 243 -12.04 10.27 -9.78
C ASN A 243 -11.33 10.28 -11.14
N ASP A 244 -10.02 10.07 -11.17
CA ASP A 244 -9.21 10.19 -12.38
C ASP A 244 -9.26 8.87 -13.16
N TYR A 245 -10.44 8.51 -13.67
CA TYR A 245 -10.64 7.37 -14.58
C TYR A 245 -11.82 7.66 -15.53
N ALA A 246 -11.75 7.11 -16.74
CA ALA A 246 -12.80 7.23 -17.74
C ALA A 246 -13.71 5.98 -17.78
N GLU A 247 -13.13 4.80 -17.63
CA GLU A 247 -13.85 3.55 -17.84
C GLU A 247 -13.27 2.37 -17.04
N VAL A 248 -14.10 1.35 -16.85
CA VAL A 248 -13.74 0.05 -16.28
C VAL A 248 -13.96 -1.03 -17.34
N ALA A 249 -12.91 -1.78 -17.62
CA ALA A 249 -12.93 -2.92 -18.54
C ALA A 249 -12.81 -4.24 -17.80
N VAL A 250 -13.65 -5.20 -18.17
CA VAL A 250 -13.54 -6.59 -17.76
C VAL A 250 -13.32 -7.44 -19.01
N GLN A 251 -12.25 -8.23 -19.03
CA GLN A 251 -11.83 -9.01 -20.19
C GLN A 251 -11.70 -10.49 -19.85
N ASN A 252 -12.31 -11.35 -20.66
CA ASN A 252 -11.98 -12.77 -20.66
C ASN A 252 -10.83 -13.02 -21.62
N GLN A 253 -9.72 -13.53 -21.13
CA GLN A 253 -8.54 -13.81 -21.96
C GLN A 253 -8.75 -15.00 -22.91
N LEU A 254 -9.54 -15.99 -22.49
CA LEU A 254 -9.79 -17.19 -23.30
C LEU A 254 -10.73 -16.90 -24.46
N LEU A 255 -11.85 -16.22 -24.19
CA LEU A 255 -12.91 -15.97 -25.16
C LEU A 255 -12.70 -14.69 -25.96
N ARG A 256 -11.70 -13.89 -25.58
CA ARG A 256 -11.39 -12.56 -26.16
C ARG A 256 -12.58 -11.58 -26.15
N ASN A 257 -13.60 -11.82 -25.32
CA ASN A 257 -14.67 -10.85 -25.09
C ASN A 257 -14.26 -9.85 -24.00
N LYS A 258 -14.73 -8.62 -24.16
CA LYS A 258 -14.44 -7.48 -23.30
C LYS A 258 -15.76 -6.73 -23.06
N VAL A 259 -16.07 -6.48 -21.80
CA VAL A 259 -17.12 -5.54 -21.40
C VAL A 259 -16.44 -4.26 -20.92
N VAL A 260 -16.89 -3.11 -21.42
CA VAL A 260 -16.37 -1.80 -21.04
C VAL A 260 -17.53 -0.94 -20.55
N ILE A 261 -17.37 -0.39 -19.35
CA ILE A 261 -18.37 0.43 -18.68
C ILE A 261 -17.76 1.80 -18.42
N ALA A 262 -18.43 2.85 -18.91
CA ALA A 262 -18.08 4.24 -18.61
C ALA A 262 -18.24 4.54 -17.11
N LYS A 263 -17.42 5.45 -16.59
CA LYS A 263 -17.44 5.86 -15.17
C LYS A 263 -18.85 6.17 -14.64
N GLU A 264 -19.66 6.87 -15.43
CA GLU A 264 -21.01 7.30 -15.03
C GLU A 264 -21.96 6.12 -14.85
N LYS A 265 -21.76 5.04 -15.61
CA LYS A 265 -22.55 3.81 -15.56
C LYS A 265 -22.09 2.84 -14.48
N LEU A 266 -20.88 3.01 -13.93
CA LEU A 266 -20.36 2.13 -12.89
C LEU A 266 -21.24 2.12 -11.64
N ILE A 267 -21.96 3.21 -11.36
CA ILE A 267 -22.89 3.32 -10.22
C ILE A 267 -24.04 2.30 -10.26
N GLU A 268 -24.43 1.84 -11.45
CA GLU A 268 -25.49 0.85 -11.65
C GLU A 268 -25.15 -0.50 -10.97
N TYR A 269 -23.85 -0.75 -10.73
CA TYR A 269 -23.37 -1.98 -10.12
C TYR A 269 -23.25 -1.92 -8.59
N ARG A 270 -23.58 -0.80 -7.94
CA ARG A 270 -23.37 -0.60 -6.49
C ARG A 270 -24.07 -1.64 -5.60
N ASN A 271 -25.26 -2.06 -6.00
CA ASN A 271 -26.15 -2.90 -5.18
C ASN A 271 -26.33 -4.33 -5.73
N VAL A 272 -25.38 -4.80 -6.54
CA VAL A 272 -25.41 -6.18 -7.03
C VAL A 272 -25.28 -7.14 -5.83
N ASN A 273 -26.24 -8.05 -5.69
CA ASN A 273 -26.20 -9.09 -4.67
C ASN A 273 -25.23 -10.20 -5.13
N ILE A 274 -23.99 -10.14 -4.64
CA ILE A 274 -22.92 -11.09 -4.99
C ILE A 274 -23.29 -12.52 -4.56
N ASP A 275 -23.88 -12.69 -3.37
CA ASP A 275 -24.23 -14.02 -2.85
C ASP A 275 -25.26 -14.73 -3.75
N ASN A 276 -26.24 -13.99 -4.27
CA ASN A 276 -27.19 -14.52 -5.25
C ASN A 276 -26.50 -14.94 -6.56
N LEU A 277 -25.45 -14.25 -6.99
CA LEU A 277 -24.72 -14.59 -8.21
C LEU A 277 -23.80 -15.80 -8.03
N LEU A 278 -23.19 -15.94 -6.86
CA LEU A 278 -22.31 -17.07 -6.53
C LEU A 278 -23.08 -18.39 -6.34
N THR A 279 -24.37 -18.31 -6.01
CA THR A 279 -25.26 -19.48 -5.85
C THR A 279 -25.92 -19.93 -7.16
N LEU A 280 -25.74 -19.21 -8.26
CA LEU A 280 -26.28 -19.63 -9.55
C LEU A 280 -25.67 -20.97 -9.99
N PRO A 281 -26.50 -21.92 -10.45
CA PRO A 281 -26.04 -23.27 -10.77
C PRO A 281 -25.06 -23.27 -11.93
N ALA A 282 -24.13 -24.22 -11.88
CA ALA A 282 -23.02 -24.38 -12.80
C ALA A 282 -23.42 -25.02 -14.15
N TYR A 283 -24.56 -24.66 -14.73
CA TYR A 283 -24.92 -25.08 -16.09
C TYR A 283 -24.03 -24.41 -17.15
#